data_AF-A0A6L7SXD0-F1
#
_entry.id   AF-A0A6L7SXD0-F1
#
_cell.length_a   1.000
_cell.length_b   1.000
_cell.length_c   1.000
_cell.angle_alpha   90.00
_cell.angle_beta   90.00
_cell.angle_gamma   90.00
#
_symmetry.space_group_name_H-M   'P 1'
#
loop_
_entity.id
_entity.type
_entity.pdbx_description
1 polymer ?
#
loop_
_entity_poly.entity_id
_entity_poly.type
_entity_poly.pdbx_seq_one_letter_code
_entity_poly.pdbx_strand_id
1 'polypeptide(L)'
;MSNGIVLNHHSLPFTCKDEADIGLLVFFNVLKVCRKSGLKVLVIDEYQDKSLMSLELSDGYFIRDWYASANKSAELIDHCRFLKSLETRQPLFETVDLANVVDTLEVGLPSECSGKPVLLAAFYFDTFLASFTALSIWTNPHVKVWV
;
A
#
# COMPACT_ATOMS: atom_id res chain seq x y z
N MET A 1 -11.43 -11.43 -11.48
CA MET A 1 -10.52 -11.08 -10.38
C MET A 1 -9.48 -10.13 -10.93
N SER A 2 -9.32 -8.96 -10.32
CA SER A 2 -8.27 -8.02 -10.72
C SER A 2 -6.90 -8.64 -10.38
N ASN A 3 -5.90 -8.45 -11.25
CA ASN A 3 -4.51 -8.85 -10.95
C ASN A 3 -3.83 -7.87 -9.97
N GLY A 4 -4.61 -7.01 -9.32
CA GLY A 4 -4.14 -5.90 -8.50
C GLY A 4 -4.30 -6.16 -7.02
N ILE A 5 -3.48 -5.53 -6.20
CA ILE A 5 -3.62 -5.43 -4.74
C ILE A 5 -3.52 -3.94 -4.37
N VAL A 6 -4.38 -3.45 -3.49
CA VAL A 6 -4.40 -2.02 -3.12
C VAL A 6 -3.37 -1.75 -2.04
N LEU A 7 -2.51 -0.76 -2.24
CA LEU A 7 -1.60 -0.25 -1.22
C LEU A 7 -2.36 0.66 -0.27
N ASN A 8 -2.36 0.30 1.01
CA ASN A 8 -2.83 1.15 2.07
C ASN A 8 -1.67 1.83 2.79
N HIS A 9 -1.29 2.99 2.26
CA HIS A 9 -0.25 3.84 2.83
C HIS A 9 -0.70 4.57 4.11
N HIS A 10 -1.99 4.63 4.43
CA HIS A 10 -2.49 5.22 5.69
C HIS A 10 -2.11 4.42 6.94
N SER A 11 -1.39 3.31 6.78
CA SER A 11 -0.81 2.54 7.88
C SER A 11 0.55 3.06 8.33
N LEU A 12 1.07 4.12 7.70
CA LEU A 12 2.32 4.81 7.98
C LEU A 12 2.06 6.14 8.75
N PRO A 13 3.10 6.77 9.34
CA PRO A 13 4.50 6.32 9.44
C PRO A 13 4.80 5.42 10.66
N PHE A 14 5.96 4.75 10.63
CA PHE A 14 6.63 4.09 11.75
C PHE A 14 7.23 5.12 12.72
N THR A 15 7.47 4.70 13.97
CA THR A 15 7.97 5.60 15.01
C THR A 15 9.43 6.01 14.82
N CYS A 16 10.24 5.13 14.23
CA CYS A 16 11.66 5.38 13.98
C CYS A 16 12.15 4.62 12.75
N LYS A 17 13.37 4.95 12.33
CA LYS A 17 14.05 4.33 11.19
C LYS A 17 14.20 2.81 11.33
N ASP A 18 14.59 2.33 12.52
CA ASP A 18 14.86 0.90 12.71
C ASP A 18 13.58 0.07 12.56
N GLU A 19 12.45 0.56 13.09
CA GLU A 19 11.14 -0.04 12.89
C GLU A 19 10.70 0.04 11.41
N ALA A 20 10.97 1.16 10.74
CA ALA A 20 10.67 1.33 9.32
C ALA A 20 11.44 0.32 8.45
N ASP A 21 12.72 0.09 8.73
CA ASP A 21 13.55 -0.85 7.98
C ASP A 21 13.01 -2.28 8.12
N ILE A 22 12.68 -2.70 9.34
CA ILE A 22 12.09 -4.03 9.62
C ILE A 22 10.72 -4.15 8.94
N GLY A 23 9.85 -3.15 9.14
CA GLY A 23 8.49 -3.12 8.62
C GLY A 23 8.45 -3.15 7.09
N LEU A 24 9.38 -2.47 6.43
CA LEU A 24 9.52 -2.49 4.96
C LEU A 24 9.88 -3.88 4.44
N LEU A 25 10.79 -4.60 5.11
CA LEU A 25 11.14 -5.96 4.73
C LEU A 25 9.97 -6.93 4.91
N VAL A 26 9.22 -6.80 6.01
CA VAL A 26 7.99 -7.56 6.25
C VAL A 26 6.99 -7.28 5.13
N PHE A 27 6.79 -6.01 4.79
CA PHE A 27 5.90 -5.59 3.71
C PHE A 27 6.32 -6.17 2.35
N PHE A 28 7.61 -6.18 2.01
CA PHE A 28 8.09 -6.83 0.79
C PHE A 28 7.83 -8.32 0.76
N ASN A 29 7.92 -9.01 1.89
CA ASN A 29 7.59 -10.44 1.95
C ASN A 29 6.11 -10.69 1.69
N VAL A 30 5.21 -9.85 2.23
CA VAL A 30 3.77 -9.90 1.89
C VAL A 30 3.57 -9.72 0.39
N LEU A 31 4.15 -8.69 -0.22
CA LEU A 31 4.03 -8.46 -1.66
C LEU A 31 4.59 -9.62 -2.49
N LYS A 32 5.72 -10.23 -2.09
CA LYS A 32 6.26 -11.42 -2.76
C LYS A 32 5.28 -12.58 -2.74
N VAL A 33 4.59 -12.81 -1.62
CA VAL A 33 3.55 -13.85 -1.49
C VAL A 33 2.37 -13.54 -2.40
N CYS A 34 1.84 -12.30 -2.36
CA CYS A 34 0.74 -11.87 -3.22
C CYS A 34 1.06 -12.08 -4.71
N ARG A 35 2.27 -11.72 -5.14
CA ARG A 35 2.73 -11.91 -6.53
C ARG A 35 2.78 -13.37 -6.95
N LYS A 36 3.20 -14.28 -6.05
CA LYS A 36 3.17 -15.73 -6.31
C LYS A 36 1.73 -16.25 -6.49
N SER A 37 0.75 -15.60 -5.87
CA SER A 37 -0.67 -15.91 -6.03
C SER A 37 -1.34 -15.19 -7.22
N GLY A 38 -0.58 -14.48 -8.06
CA GLY A 38 -1.09 -13.82 -9.26
C GLY A 38 -1.45 -12.34 -9.08
N LEU A 39 -1.39 -11.79 -7.85
CA LEU A 39 -1.63 -10.38 -7.56
C LEU A 39 -0.34 -9.58 -7.80
N LYS A 40 -0.16 -9.10 -9.04
CA LYS A 40 1.11 -8.54 -9.51
C LYS A 40 1.17 -7.01 -9.49
N VAL A 41 0.03 -6.35 -9.64
CA VAL A 41 -0.06 -4.90 -9.76
C VAL A 41 -0.38 -4.29 -8.40
N LEU A 42 0.45 -3.39 -7.91
CA LEU A 42 0.18 -2.62 -6.70
C LEU A 42 -0.59 -1.35 -7.10
N VAL A 43 -1.87 -1.27 -6.74
CA VAL A 43 -2.69 -0.09 -6.99
C VAL A 43 -2.43 0.91 -5.87
N ILE A 44 -2.04 2.14 -6.22
CA ILE A 44 -1.60 3.16 -5.27
C ILE A 44 -2.42 4.45 -5.42
N ASP A 45 -2.42 5.26 -4.37
CA ASP A 45 -3.11 6.55 -4.32
C ASP A 45 -2.48 7.58 -5.29
N GLU A 46 -3.27 8.56 -5.72
CA GLU A 46 -2.88 9.59 -6.68
C GLU A 46 -1.71 10.45 -6.20
N TYR A 47 -1.60 10.64 -4.89
CA TYR A 47 -0.51 11.39 -4.26
C TYR A 47 0.78 10.58 -4.09
N GLN A 48 0.72 9.26 -4.28
CA GLN A 48 1.89 8.40 -4.17
C GLN A 48 2.59 8.30 -5.51
N ASP A 49 3.92 8.26 -5.49
CA ASP A 49 4.69 8.08 -6.70
C ASP A 49 4.73 6.61 -7.13
N LYS A 50 4.69 6.36 -8.45
CA LYS A 50 4.78 5.00 -9.03
C LYS A 50 5.99 4.20 -8.57
N SER A 51 7.10 4.87 -8.19
CA SER A 51 8.30 4.17 -7.75
C SER A 51 8.32 3.86 -6.25
N LEU A 52 7.33 4.36 -5.51
CA LEU A 52 7.24 4.40 -4.05
C LEU A 52 8.41 5.12 -3.36
N MET A 53 9.30 5.78 -4.11
CA MET A 53 10.56 6.33 -3.57
C MET A 53 10.33 7.57 -2.71
N SER A 54 9.21 8.26 -2.90
CA SER A 54 8.77 9.37 -2.05
C SER A 54 7.84 8.95 -0.93
N LEU A 55 7.56 7.65 -0.78
CA LEU A 55 6.81 7.16 0.36
C LEU A 55 7.65 7.34 1.64
N GLU A 56 7.10 8.15 2.55
CA GLU A 56 7.68 8.41 3.87
C GLU A 56 7.36 7.23 4.80
N LEU A 57 8.40 6.62 5.36
CA LEU A 57 8.29 5.46 6.23
C LEU A 57 8.29 5.87 7.70
N SER A 58 9.19 6.76 8.10
CA SER A 58 9.18 7.43 9.41
C SER A 58 9.45 8.92 9.19
N ASP A 59 9.24 9.77 10.20
CA ASP A 59 9.46 11.22 10.08
C ASP A 59 10.82 11.55 9.43
N GLY A 60 10.78 12.18 8.25
CA GLY A 60 11.94 12.56 7.46
C GLY A 60 12.71 11.41 6.79
N TYR A 61 12.22 10.17 6.87
CA TYR A 61 12.88 8.98 6.32
C TYR A 61 12.00 8.29 5.28
N PHE A 62 12.51 8.21 4.06
CA PHE A 62 11.76 7.76 2.89
C PHE A 62 12.31 6.45 2.33
N ILE A 63 11.54 5.75 1.49
CA ILE A 63 12.02 4.56 0.77
C ILE A 63 13.30 4.84 -0.03
N ARG A 64 13.47 6.04 -0.60
CA ARG A 64 14.72 6.43 -1.30
C ARG A 64 15.95 6.39 -0.38
N ASP A 65 15.78 6.76 0.89
CA ASP A 65 16.87 6.82 1.85
C ASP A 65 17.26 5.39 2.28
N TRP A 66 16.23 4.55 2.53
CA TRP A 66 16.43 3.12 2.72
C TRP A 66 17.13 2.50 1.50
N TYR A 67 16.64 2.74 0.29
CA TYR A 67 17.19 2.18 -0.95
C TYR A 67 18.66 2.56 -1.15
N ALA A 68 19.03 3.82 -0.89
CA ALA A 68 20.41 4.28 -1.02
C ALA A 68 21.37 3.54 -0.08
N SER A 69 20.90 3.16 1.11
CA SER A 69 21.67 2.35 2.06
C SER A 69 21.66 0.86 1.70
N ALA A 70 20.49 0.31 1.40
CA ALA A 70 20.26 -1.10 1.09
C ALA A 70 20.97 -1.54 -0.20
N ASN A 71 21.06 -0.67 -1.20
CA ASN A 71 21.73 -0.97 -2.47
C ASN A 71 23.26 -1.14 -2.34
N LYS A 72 23.84 -0.78 -1.19
CA LYS A 72 25.26 -1.00 -0.86
C LYS A 72 25.48 -2.30 -0.06
N SER A 73 24.42 -2.92 0.45
CA SER A 73 24.48 -4.16 1.21
C SER A 73 24.19 -5.37 0.31
N ALA A 74 25.08 -6.36 0.34
CA ALA A 74 24.90 -7.61 -0.39
C ALA A 74 23.64 -8.38 0.07
N GLU A 75 23.24 -8.24 1.33
CA GLU A 75 22.08 -8.93 1.91
C GLU A 75 20.74 -8.32 1.46
N LEU A 76 20.72 -7.02 1.16
CA LEU A 76 19.50 -6.29 0.83
C LEU A 76 19.31 -6.05 -0.66
N ILE A 77 20.31 -6.37 -1.48
CA ILE A 77 20.28 -6.09 -2.92
C ILE A 77 19.10 -6.76 -3.64
N ASP A 78 18.66 -7.94 -3.19
CA ASP A 78 17.50 -8.62 -3.75
C ASP A 78 16.19 -7.91 -3.40
N HIS A 79 16.11 -7.24 -2.25
CA HIS A 79 14.97 -6.39 -1.90
C HIS A 79 14.96 -5.10 -2.74
N CYS A 80 16.12 -4.52 -3.03
CA CYS A 80 16.25 -3.39 -3.95
C CYS A 80 15.77 -3.77 -5.36
N ARG A 81 16.21 -4.92 -5.89
CA ARG A 81 15.74 -5.45 -7.18
C ARG A 81 14.24 -5.72 -7.16
N PHE A 82 13.74 -6.29 -6.07
CA PHE A 82 12.32 -6.55 -5.90
C PHE A 82 11.50 -5.26 -5.96
N LEU A 83 11.89 -4.23 -5.20
CA LEU A 83 11.24 -2.92 -5.21
C LEU A 83 11.19 -2.34 -6.63
N LYS A 84 12.29 -2.39 -7.38
CA LYS A 84 12.34 -1.93 -8.78
C LYS A 84 11.48 -2.76 -9.74
N SER A 85 11.19 -4.01 -9.39
CA SER A 85 10.35 -4.92 -10.19
C SER A 85 8.86 -4.82 -9.88
N LEU A 86 8.46 -4.00 -8.91
CA LEU A 86 7.06 -3.80 -8.58
C LEU A 86 6.38 -3.06 -9.73
N GLU A 87 5.26 -3.61 -10.17
CA GLU A 87 4.39 -2.96 -11.13
C GLU A 87 3.33 -2.17 -10.35
N THR A 88 3.23 -0.87 -10.59
CA THR A 88 2.28 0.00 -9.88
C THR A 88 1.27 0.61 -10.84
N ARG A 89 0.01 0.70 -10.40
CA ARG A 89 -1.04 1.46 -11.10
C ARG A 89 -1.50 2.61 -10.21
N GLN A 90 -1.58 3.81 -10.79
CA GLN A 90 -2.14 4.99 -10.14
C GLN A 90 -3.00 5.76 -11.16
N PRO A 91 -4.09 6.43 -10.72
CA PRO A 91 -4.57 6.50 -9.34
C PRO A 91 -5.38 5.23 -8.95
N LEU A 92 -5.98 5.22 -7.76
CA LEU A 92 -6.80 4.10 -7.29
C LEU A 92 -7.91 3.75 -8.30
N PHE A 93 -8.56 4.78 -8.85
CA PHE A 93 -9.68 4.68 -9.79
C PHE A 93 -9.36 5.42 -11.08
N GLU A 94 -9.61 4.82 -12.23
CA GLU A 94 -9.58 5.55 -13.50
C GLU A 94 -10.86 6.39 -13.67
N THR A 95 -10.85 7.39 -14.57
CA THR A 95 -12.04 8.23 -14.82
C THR A 95 -13.27 7.39 -15.18
N VAL A 96 -13.07 6.26 -15.87
CA VAL A 96 -14.13 5.30 -16.22
C VAL A 96 -14.64 4.54 -14.99
N ASP A 97 -13.77 4.23 -14.02
CA ASP A 97 -14.17 3.57 -12.77
C ASP A 97 -15.05 4.51 -11.93
N LEU A 98 -14.66 5.79 -11.85
CA LEU A 98 -15.40 6.80 -11.09
C LEU A 98 -16.83 6.97 -11.60
N ALA A 99 -17.06 6.90 -12.91
CA ALA A 99 -18.42 6.97 -13.48
C ALA A 99 -19.35 5.85 -12.98
N ASN A 100 -18.81 4.73 -12.50
CA ASN A 100 -19.57 3.61 -11.94
C ASN A 100 -19.62 3.61 -10.39
N VAL A 101 -18.80 4.45 -9.74
CA VAL A 101 -18.68 4.54 -8.27
C VAL A 101 -19.38 5.79 -7.73
N VAL A 102 -19.60 6.81 -8.56
CA VAL A 102 -20.20 8.09 -8.17
C VAL A 102 -21.64 7.88 -7.69
N ASP A 103 -21.89 8.39 -6.48
CA ASP A 103 -23.16 8.54 -5.75
C ASP A 103 -23.64 7.37 -4.87
N THR A 104 -22.82 6.93 -3.90
CA THR A 104 -23.22 6.80 -2.46
C THR A 104 -22.25 5.98 -1.61
N LEU A 105 -21.39 5.13 -2.18
CA LEU A 105 -20.70 4.13 -1.38
C LEU A 105 -19.44 4.66 -0.68
N GLU A 106 -19.45 4.69 0.64
CA GLU A 106 -18.27 4.93 1.47
C GLU A 106 -17.85 3.63 2.19
N VAL A 107 -16.54 3.38 2.25
CA VAL A 107 -15.98 2.24 2.98
C VAL A 107 -14.92 2.74 3.95
N GLY A 108 -15.06 2.43 5.23
CA GLY A 108 -14.16 2.89 6.29
C GLY A 108 -13.97 1.85 7.38
N LEU A 109 -13.16 2.18 8.39
CA LEU A 109 -12.99 1.34 9.57
C LEU A 109 -14.10 1.59 10.60
N PRO A 110 -14.36 0.64 11.52
CA PRO A 110 -15.28 0.87 12.62
C PRO A 110 -14.85 2.09 13.45
N SER A 111 -15.78 3.03 13.66
CA SER A 111 -15.61 4.28 14.43
C SER A 111 -15.04 5.47 13.66
N GLU A 112 -14.82 5.34 12.35
CA GLU A 112 -14.47 6.49 11.49
C GLU A 112 -15.72 7.24 11.02
N CYS A 113 -15.60 8.55 10.86
CA CYS A 113 -16.68 9.44 10.40
C CYS A 113 -16.70 9.64 8.87
N SER A 114 -15.74 9.07 8.14
CA SER A 114 -15.59 9.21 6.69
C SER A 114 -14.93 7.97 6.09
N GLY A 115 -15.36 7.57 4.89
CA GLY A 115 -14.72 6.49 4.16
C GLY A 115 -13.26 6.79 3.79
N LYS A 116 -12.51 5.74 3.46
CA LYS A 116 -11.15 5.84 2.92
C LYS A 116 -11.12 5.35 1.47
N PRO A 117 -10.54 6.12 0.53
CA PRO A 117 -10.45 5.73 -0.88
C PRO A 117 -9.79 4.36 -1.10
N VAL A 118 -8.76 4.01 -0.32
CA VAL A 118 -8.09 2.70 -0.43
C VAL A 118 -9.01 1.52 -0.05
N LEU A 119 -9.91 1.72 0.91
CA LEU A 119 -10.86 0.69 1.34
C LEU A 119 -11.98 0.57 0.32
N LEU A 120 -12.46 1.70 -0.20
CA LEU A 120 -13.42 1.72 -1.29
C LEU A 120 -12.85 1.03 -2.54
N ALA A 121 -11.58 1.27 -2.88
CA ALA A 121 -10.91 0.64 -4.02
C ALA A 121 -10.79 -0.88 -3.83
N ALA A 122 -10.36 -1.32 -2.65
CA ALA A 122 -10.28 -2.75 -2.35
C ALA A 122 -11.65 -3.44 -2.46
N PHE A 123 -12.70 -2.78 -1.95
CA PHE A 123 -14.08 -3.25 -2.07
C PHE A 123 -14.57 -3.29 -3.52
N TYR A 124 -14.39 -2.19 -4.27
CA TYR A 124 -14.86 -2.07 -5.65
C TYR A 124 -14.17 -3.03 -6.62
N PHE A 125 -12.85 -3.20 -6.51
CA PHE A 125 -12.09 -4.13 -7.36
C PHE A 125 -12.18 -5.59 -6.90
N ASP A 126 -12.92 -5.87 -5.83
CA ASP A 126 -13.01 -7.18 -5.16
C ASP A 126 -11.62 -7.79 -4.98
N THR A 127 -10.73 -7.04 -4.30
CA THR A 127 -9.32 -7.42 -4.12
C THR A 127 -8.80 -7.14 -2.72
N PHE A 128 -7.62 -7.69 -2.46
CA PHE A 128 -6.93 -7.55 -1.19
C PHE A 128 -6.29 -6.17 -1.03
N LEU A 129 -5.98 -5.87 0.22
CA LEU A 129 -5.30 -4.66 0.64
C LEU A 129 -3.99 -5.05 1.33
N ALA A 130 -2.90 -4.40 0.94
CA ALA A 130 -1.59 -4.56 1.53
C ALA A 130 -1.25 -3.31 2.37
N SER A 131 -0.94 -3.54 3.64
CA SER A 131 -0.60 -2.49 4.62
C SER A 131 0.77 -2.72 5.24
N PHE A 132 1.38 -1.64 5.71
CA PHE A 132 2.44 -1.68 6.70
C PHE A 132 1.84 -1.98 8.08
N THR A 133 2.66 -2.52 8.98
CA THR A 133 2.22 -2.88 10.33
C THR A 133 2.34 -1.73 11.33
N ALA A 134 2.58 -0.49 10.86
CA ALA A 134 2.97 0.62 11.74
C ALA A 134 1.83 1.09 12.65
N LEU A 135 0.59 1.14 12.14
CA LEU A 135 -0.58 1.58 12.92
C LEU A 135 -1.51 0.43 13.29
N SER A 136 -1.80 0.32 14.59
CA SER A 136 -2.65 -0.72 15.18
C SER A 136 -4.08 -0.75 14.64
N ILE A 137 -4.58 0.38 14.15
CA ILE A 137 -5.95 0.51 13.60
C ILE A 137 -6.17 -0.41 12.40
N TRP A 138 -5.11 -0.75 11.66
CA TRP A 138 -5.12 -1.61 10.48
C TRP A 138 -4.95 -3.10 10.79
N THR A 139 -4.89 -3.47 12.07
CA THR A 139 -4.89 -4.88 12.50
C THR A 139 -6.29 -5.46 12.62
N ASN A 140 -7.34 -4.64 12.53
CA ASN A 140 -8.73 -5.09 12.54
C ASN A 140 -9.18 -5.50 11.12
N PRO A 141 -9.61 -6.76 10.91
CA PRO A 141 -10.01 -7.22 9.57
C PRO A 141 -11.38 -6.71 9.11
N HIS A 142 -12.16 -6.06 9.98
CA HIS A 142 -13.53 -5.66 9.66
C HIS A 142 -13.58 -4.25 9.08
N VAL A 143 -14.02 -4.13 7.82
CA VAL A 143 -14.44 -2.86 7.21
C VAL A 143 -15.93 -2.64 7.40
N LYS A 144 -16.35 -1.37 7.46
CA LYS A 144 -17.75 -0.95 7.39
C LYS A 144 -18.01 -0.29 6.05
N VAL A 145 -19.18 -0.57 5.48
CA VAL A 145 -19.66 -0.01 4.23
C VAL A 145 -20.93 0.77 4.54
N TRP A 146 -21.04 2.02 4.10
CA TRP A 146 -22.23 2.85 4.25
C TRP A 146 -22.52 3.66 2.99
N VAL A 147 -23.73 4.22 2.97
CA VAL A 147 -24.35 5.01 1.89
C VAL A 147 -24.46 6.45 2.34
#